data_AF-A0A6G9FKY6-F1
#
_entry.id   AF-A0A6G9FKY6-F1
#
_cell.length_a   1.000
_cell.length_b   1.000
_cell.length_c   1.000
_cell.angle_alpha   90.00
_cell.angle_beta   90.00
_cell.angle_gamma   90.00
#
_symmetry.space_group_name_H-M   'P 1'
#
loop_
_entity.id
_entity.type
_entity.pdbx_description
1 polymer ?
#
loop_
_entity_poly.entity_id
_entity_poly.type
_entity_poly.pdbx_seq_one_letter_code
_entity_poly.pdbx_strand_id
1 'polypeptide(L)'
;MSTKYPRDLLMRTAAASTSLVDLMRRVGAPMGSIAQRYLRHRLETYAIDTSHFLDEPLPPRERRSYSKERLSKAAASSHSIREMLEYLGYAPDDSPYSHIRKKLDQFGIDTSHFTSGRRYGTETLAREDLASAVQASTSLAGVLRLLGRPNNGSSRRSVRRSIEAHGLSVEHFTGQAHCRGVPSPYRRAAVDVLRRQESGSHRTRTTLLRRSLDDLGVPHVCVECGIGDVWRGRPLVLEIDHINGDRLDNRLENLRYLCPSCHSQTGTFSRGTPARR
;
A
#
# COMPACT_ATOMS: atom_id res chain seq x y z
N MET A 1 -6.34 26.36 0.58
CA MET A 1 -6.66 25.09 -0.10
C MET A 1 -8.11 25.15 -0.55
N SER A 2 -8.38 25.57 -1.79
CA SER A 2 -9.74 25.62 -2.32
C SER A 2 -10.25 24.18 -2.48
N THR A 3 -11.09 23.73 -1.55
CA THR A 3 -11.75 22.43 -1.69
C THR A 3 -12.91 22.60 -2.67
N LYS A 4 -12.98 21.76 -3.71
CA LYS A 4 -14.02 21.80 -4.76
C LYS A 4 -15.45 22.00 -4.20
N TYR A 5 -15.72 21.48 -3.01
CA TYR A 5 -16.91 21.79 -2.22
C TYR A 5 -16.48 22.22 -0.81
N PRO A 6 -16.59 23.51 -0.43
CA PRO A 6 -16.29 24.00 0.91
C PRO A 6 -17.40 23.64 1.91
N ARG A 7 -17.05 23.62 3.21
CA ARG A 7 -17.98 23.23 4.29
C ARG A 7 -19.28 24.05 4.28
N ASP A 8 -19.18 25.37 4.16
CA ASP A 8 -20.36 26.25 4.24
C ASP A 8 -21.33 26.04 3.09
N LEU A 9 -20.81 25.71 1.89
CA LEU A 9 -21.64 25.35 0.74
C LEU A 9 -22.40 24.06 1.04
N LEU A 10 -21.68 23.00 1.45
CA LEU A 10 -22.29 21.70 1.73
C LEU A 10 -23.27 21.73 2.90
N MET A 11 -23.02 22.53 3.94
CA MET A 11 -23.90 22.65 5.09
C MET A 11 -25.25 23.27 4.70
N ARG A 12 -25.23 24.38 3.95
CA ARG A 12 -26.46 25.03 3.48
C ARG A 12 -27.22 24.17 2.48
N THR A 13 -26.53 23.54 1.55
CA THR A 13 -27.19 22.70 0.54
C THR A 13 -27.70 21.40 1.13
N ALA A 14 -26.98 20.76 2.06
CA ALA A 14 -27.44 19.55 2.73
C ALA A 14 -28.71 19.79 3.57
N ALA A 15 -28.79 20.90 4.30
CA ALA A 15 -29.99 21.26 5.06
C ALA A 15 -31.23 21.42 4.17
N ALA A 16 -31.05 21.84 2.91
CA ALA A 16 -32.13 22.03 1.96
C ALA A 16 -32.40 20.80 1.08
N SER A 17 -31.53 19.79 1.11
CA SER A 17 -31.62 18.59 0.28
C SER A 17 -32.32 17.43 0.99
N THR A 18 -33.06 16.65 0.22
CA THR A 18 -33.80 15.46 0.70
C THR A 18 -33.08 14.15 0.45
N SER A 19 -32.04 14.15 -0.39
CA SER A 19 -31.22 12.98 -0.71
C SER A 19 -29.83 13.41 -1.12
N LEU A 20 -28.91 12.45 -1.19
CA LEU A 20 -27.56 12.70 -1.69
C LEU A 20 -27.55 13.03 -3.20
N VAL A 21 -28.52 12.52 -3.96
CA VAL A 21 -28.68 12.83 -5.39
C VAL A 21 -29.22 14.24 -5.59
N ASP A 22 -30.17 14.68 -4.76
CA ASP A 22 -30.66 16.06 -4.76
C ASP A 22 -29.55 17.04 -4.36
N LEU A 23 -28.74 16.70 -3.35
CA LEU A 23 -27.55 17.47 -3.00
C LEU A 23 -26.62 17.62 -4.21
N MET A 24 -26.32 16.51 -4.91
CA MET A 24 -25.49 16.52 -6.11
C MET A 24 -26.05 17.44 -7.19
N ARG A 25 -27.37 17.43 -7.40
CA ARG A 25 -28.07 18.31 -8.35
C ARG A 25 -27.86 19.78 -7.99
N ARG A 26 -28.04 20.13 -6.71
CA ARG A 26 -27.95 21.52 -6.21
C ARG A 26 -26.53 22.06 -6.19
N VAL A 27 -25.54 21.23 -5.93
CA VAL A 27 -24.12 21.65 -5.95
C VAL A 27 -23.48 21.57 -7.35
N GLY A 28 -24.24 21.16 -8.37
CA GLY A 28 -23.72 20.97 -9.73
C GLY A 28 -22.66 19.86 -9.82
N ALA A 29 -22.77 18.82 -8.99
CA ALA A 29 -21.85 17.69 -9.02
C ALA A 29 -22.24 16.68 -10.11
N PRO A 30 -21.27 16.02 -10.77
CA PRO A 30 -21.56 14.98 -11.76
C PRO A 30 -22.40 13.84 -11.18
N MET A 31 -23.40 13.37 -11.93
CA MET A 31 -24.33 12.30 -11.51
C MET A 31 -23.70 10.91 -11.67
N GLY A 32 -22.69 10.62 -10.85
CA GLY A 32 -21.96 9.37 -10.85
C GLY A 32 -21.52 8.92 -9.46
N SER A 33 -21.28 7.61 -9.33
CA SER A 33 -20.91 6.96 -8.06
C SER A 33 -19.64 7.53 -7.42
N ILE A 34 -18.67 7.98 -8.24
CA ILE A 34 -17.42 8.59 -7.75
C ILE A 34 -17.71 9.93 -7.06
N ALA A 35 -18.48 10.80 -7.69
CA ALA A 35 -18.85 12.10 -7.14
C ALA A 35 -19.75 11.96 -5.90
N GLN A 36 -20.72 11.04 -5.96
CA GLN A 36 -21.59 10.70 -4.83
C GLN A 36 -20.76 10.23 -3.62
N ARG A 37 -19.81 9.31 -3.83
CA ARG A 37 -18.91 8.83 -2.78
C ARG A 37 -18.01 9.93 -2.22
N TYR A 38 -17.47 10.79 -3.09
CA TYR A 38 -16.66 11.93 -2.65
C TYR A 38 -17.45 12.88 -1.74
N LEU A 39 -18.68 13.22 -2.13
CA LEU A 39 -19.55 14.10 -1.35
C LEU A 39 -19.96 13.45 -0.03
N ARG A 40 -20.31 12.16 -0.02
CA ARG A 40 -20.60 11.42 1.21
C ARG A 40 -19.43 11.50 2.20
N HIS A 41 -18.23 11.17 1.73
CA HIS A 41 -17.02 11.26 2.57
C HIS A 41 -16.75 12.68 3.07
N ARG A 42 -17.04 13.71 2.25
CA ARG A 42 -16.90 15.11 2.66
C ARG A 42 -17.92 15.52 3.72
N LEU A 43 -19.18 15.10 3.59
CA LEU A 43 -20.22 15.36 4.59
C LEU A 43 -19.85 14.74 5.94
N GLU A 44 -19.37 13.49 5.93
CA GLU A 44 -18.84 12.80 7.12
C GLU A 44 -17.65 13.55 7.73
N THR A 45 -16.68 13.96 6.90
CA THR A 45 -15.49 14.70 7.35
C THR A 45 -15.85 16.02 8.02
N TYR A 46 -16.91 16.69 7.54
CA TYR A 46 -17.38 17.96 8.11
C TYR A 46 -18.41 17.81 9.23
N ALA A 47 -18.77 16.57 9.58
CA ALA A 47 -19.81 16.23 10.54
C ALA A 47 -21.13 16.96 10.24
N ILE A 48 -21.52 17.01 8.96
CA ILE A 48 -22.79 17.60 8.53
C ILE A 48 -23.88 16.54 8.70
N ASP A 49 -24.98 16.91 9.36
CA ASP A 49 -26.13 16.02 9.51
C ASP A 49 -26.80 15.72 8.17
N THR A 50 -26.95 14.43 7.88
CA THR A 50 -27.63 13.91 6.69
C THR A 50 -28.61 12.81 7.07
N SER A 51 -29.03 12.74 8.34
CA SER A 51 -29.97 11.72 8.83
C SER A 51 -31.33 11.78 8.14
N HIS A 52 -31.73 12.97 7.67
CA HIS A 52 -32.95 13.21 6.91
C HIS A 52 -32.85 12.81 5.43
N PHE A 53 -31.69 12.36 4.95
CA PHE A 53 -31.53 11.97 3.55
C PHE A 53 -32.19 10.62 3.26
N LEU A 54 -33.05 10.61 2.24
CA LEU A 54 -33.63 9.41 1.68
C LEU A 54 -32.66 8.68 0.76
N ASP A 55 -32.81 7.35 0.67
CA ASP A 55 -32.05 6.52 -0.26
C ASP A 55 -32.63 6.65 -1.68
N GLU A 56 -32.15 7.66 -2.41
CA GLU A 56 -32.46 7.87 -3.82
C GLU A 56 -31.37 7.21 -4.69
N PRO A 57 -31.72 6.25 -5.56
CA PRO A 57 -30.75 5.64 -6.46
C PRO A 57 -30.24 6.67 -7.48
N LEU A 58 -28.97 6.54 -7.87
CA LEU A 58 -28.44 7.34 -8.98
C LEU A 58 -29.25 7.08 -10.26
N PRO A 59 -29.43 8.11 -11.12
CA PRO A 59 -30.11 7.93 -12.38
C PRO A 59 -29.39 6.85 -13.22
N PRO A 60 -30.14 5.98 -13.93
CA PRO A 60 -29.55 4.94 -14.74
C PRO A 60 -28.67 5.56 -15.83
N ARG A 61 -27.45 5.07 -15.96
CA ARG A 61 -26.55 5.48 -17.03
C ARG A 61 -26.89 4.73 -18.32
N GLU A 62 -26.98 5.46 -19.41
CA GLU A 62 -27.13 4.87 -20.73
C GLU A 62 -25.94 3.96 -21.03
N ARG A 63 -26.22 2.73 -21.49
CA ARG A 63 -25.18 1.75 -21.82
C ARG A 63 -24.48 2.17 -23.09
N ARG A 64 -23.20 2.55 -22.97
CA ARG A 64 -22.37 2.93 -24.11
C ARG A 64 -21.83 1.68 -24.81
N SER A 65 -22.06 1.58 -26.12
CA SER A 65 -21.43 0.56 -26.97
C SER A 65 -20.23 1.16 -27.70
N TYR A 66 -19.10 0.47 -27.63
CA TYR A 66 -17.86 0.84 -28.30
C TYR A 66 -17.53 -0.23 -29.35
N SER A 67 -18.22 -0.17 -30.50
CA SER A 67 -17.91 -1.03 -31.65
C SER A 67 -16.59 -0.61 -32.29
N LYS A 68 -15.93 -1.55 -32.98
CA LYS A 68 -14.67 -1.29 -33.68
C LYS A 68 -14.83 -0.20 -34.73
N GLU A 69 -15.89 -0.28 -35.53
CA GLU A 69 -16.18 0.67 -36.62
C GLU A 69 -16.41 2.08 -36.08
N ARG A 70 -17.16 2.19 -34.98
CA ARG A 70 -17.48 3.47 -34.35
C ARG A 70 -16.24 4.12 -33.75
N LEU A 71 -15.37 3.35 -33.10
CA LEU A 71 -14.10 3.85 -32.58
C LEU A 71 -13.11 4.21 -33.69
N SER A 72 -13.02 3.43 -34.78
CA SER A 72 -12.12 3.74 -35.91
C SER A 72 -12.48 5.06 -36.59
N LYS A 73 -13.78 5.30 -36.86
CA LYS A 73 -14.24 6.57 -37.44
C LYS A 73 -13.93 7.76 -36.55
N ALA A 74 -14.15 7.61 -35.24
CA ALA A 74 -13.88 8.66 -34.28
C ALA A 74 -12.37 8.93 -34.17
N ALA A 75 -11.53 7.88 -34.17
CA ALA A 75 -10.08 8.02 -34.13
C ALA A 75 -9.52 8.72 -35.38
N ALA A 76 -10.04 8.41 -36.57
CA ALA A 76 -9.64 9.07 -37.81
C ALA A 76 -9.99 10.57 -37.84
N SER A 77 -11.05 10.97 -37.13
CA SER A 77 -11.57 12.35 -37.12
C SER A 77 -11.08 13.18 -35.93
N SER A 78 -10.20 12.64 -35.10
CA SER A 78 -9.75 13.26 -33.84
C SER A 78 -8.23 13.23 -33.71
N HIS A 79 -7.68 14.17 -32.95
CA HIS A 79 -6.26 14.22 -32.57
C HIS A 79 -6.05 13.98 -31.07
N SER A 80 -7.10 13.59 -30.35
CA SER A 80 -7.02 13.19 -28.95
C SER A 80 -8.17 12.28 -28.56
N ILE A 81 -8.00 11.54 -27.46
CA ILE A 81 -9.09 10.73 -26.91
C ILE A 81 -10.24 11.61 -26.39
N ARG A 82 -9.94 12.86 -25.98
CA ARG A 82 -10.98 13.82 -25.57
C ARG A 82 -11.83 14.23 -26.75
N GLU A 83 -11.21 14.66 -27.85
CA GLU A 83 -11.92 14.97 -29.10
C GLU A 83 -12.67 13.76 -29.63
N MET A 84 -12.10 12.57 -29.51
CA MET A 84 -12.77 11.33 -29.91
C MET A 84 -14.04 11.09 -29.08
N LEU A 85 -14.00 11.40 -27.79
CA LEU A 85 -15.17 11.32 -26.91
C LEU A 85 -16.21 12.38 -27.25
N GLU A 86 -15.79 13.60 -27.58
CA GLU A 86 -16.66 14.68 -28.05
C GLU A 86 -17.32 14.32 -29.39
N TYR A 87 -16.56 13.76 -30.35
CA TYR A 87 -17.06 13.25 -31.63
C TYR A 87 -18.09 12.13 -31.45
N LEU A 88 -17.91 11.29 -30.43
CA LEU A 88 -18.85 10.22 -30.09
C LEU A 88 -20.10 10.72 -29.34
N GLY A 89 -20.17 12.02 -29.00
CA GLY A 89 -21.27 12.66 -28.29
C GLY A 89 -21.19 12.53 -26.77
N TYR A 90 -20.01 12.26 -26.21
CA TYR A 90 -19.83 12.05 -24.77
C TYR A 90 -19.18 13.25 -24.08
N ALA A 91 -19.72 13.61 -22.92
CA ALA A 91 -19.19 14.68 -22.09
C ALA A 91 -17.79 14.33 -21.50
N PRO A 92 -16.83 15.29 -21.42
CA PRO A 92 -15.46 15.04 -20.97
C PRO A 92 -15.30 14.68 -19.48
N ASP A 93 -16.26 15.04 -18.64
CA ASP A 93 -16.24 14.88 -17.18
C ASP A 93 -16.56 13.45 -16.72
N ASP A 94 -17.38 12.73 -17.49
CA ASP A 94 -17.79 11.33 -17.26
C ASP A 94 -17.17 10.36 -18.28
N SER A 95 -16.04 10.77 -18.86
CA SER A 95 -15.40 10.10 -19.98
C SER A 95 -14.46 8.96 -19.51
N PRO A 96 -14.71 7.69 -19.89
CA PRO A 96 -13.92 6.56 -19.43
C PRO A 96 -12.64 6.39 -20.26
N TYR A 97 -11.74 7.38 -20.17
CA TYR A 97 -10.48 7.45 -20.93
C TYR A 97 -9.69 6.13 -20.92
N SER A 98 -9.58 5.50 -19.75
CA SER A 98 -8.85 4.23 -19.59
C SER A 98 -9.54 3.06 -20.31
N HIS A 99 -10.86 3.01 -20.30
CA HIS A 99 -11.62 1.94 -20.96
C HIS A 99 -11.52 2.06 -22.48
N ILE A 100 -11.64 3.28 -22.98
CA ILE A 100 -11.56 3.58 -24.43
C ILE A 100 -10.16 3.28 -24.95
N ARG A 101 -9.11 3.67 -24.23
CA ARG A 101 -7.73 3.26 -24.57
C ARG A 101 -7.60 1.75 -24.68
N LYS A 102 -8.08 1.02 -23.68
CA LYS A 102 -8.05 -0.45 -23.68
C LYS A 102 -8.78 -1.06 -24.88
N LYS A 103 -9.87 -0.43 -25.33
CA LYS A 103 -10.63 -0.83 -26.51
C LYS A 103 -9.90 -0.50 -27.82
N LEU A 104 -9.27 0.66 -27.92
CA LEU A 104 -8.42 1.02 -29.06
C LEU A 104 -7.27 0.03 -29.23
N ASP A 105 -6.59 -0.30 -28.12
CA ASP A 105 -5.52 -1.29 -28.09
C ASP A 105 -6.04 -2.68 -28.49
N GLN A 106 -7.17 -3.10 -27.90
CA GLN A 106 -7.82 -4.38 -28.21
C GLN A 106 -8.19 -4.51 -29.70
N PHE A 107 -8.62 -3.41 -30.33
CA PHE A 107 -9.05 -3.42 -31.73
C PHE A 107 -7.93 -3.08 -32.72
N GLY A 108 -6.73 -2.73 -32.24
CA GLY A 108 -5.58 -2.35 -33.06
C GLY A 108 -5.83 -1.08 -33.88
N ILE A 109 -6.55 -0.10 -33.32
CA ILE A 109 -6.87 1.15 -34.01
C ILE A 109 -5.67 2.10 -33.90
N ASP A 110 -5.17 2.56 -35.05
CA ASP A 110 -4.07 3.52 -35.08
C ASP A 110 -4.48 4.86 -34.46
N THR A 111 -3.69 5.31 -33.49
CA THR A 111 -3.84 6.60 -32.78
C THR A 111 -2.50 7.33 -32.67
N SER A 112 -1.53 6.97 -33.52
CA SER A 112 -0.20 7.58 -33.58
C SER A 112 -0.23 9.08 -33.86
N HIS A 113 -1.25 9.55 -34.59
CA HIS A 113 -1.49 10.96 -34.92
C HIS A 113 -2.12 11.78 -33.77
N PHE A 114 -2.39 11.18 -32.60
CA PHE A 114 -2.95 11.91 -31.47
C PHE A 114 -1.90 12.80 -30.79
N THR A 115 -2.14 14.11 -30.78
CA THR A 115 -1.23 15.16 -30.28
C THR A 115 -1.38 15.41 -28.78
N SER A 116 -2.55 15.14 -28.19
CA SER A 116 -2.81 15.40 -26.77
C SER A 116 -3.34 14.18 -26.00
N GLY A 117 -2.65 13.87 -24.91
CA GLY A 117 -2.88 12.73 -24.04
C GLY A 117 -1.54 12.11 -23.61
N ARG A 118 -1.48 11.49 -22.42
CA ARG A 118 -0.30 10.68 -22.03
C ARG A 118 -0.06 9.66 -23.15
N ARG A 119 0.99 9.84 -23.97
CA ARG A 119 1.50 8.80 -24.88
C ARG A 119 1.78 7.59 -23.99
N TYR A 120 1.01 6.51 -24.14
CA TYR A 120 1.34 5.26 -23.45
C TYR A 120 2.48 4.64 -24.26
N GLY A 121 3.69 5.01 -23.86
CA GLY A 121 4.88 4.85 -24.69
C GLY A 121 5.70 6.13 -24.69
N THR A 122 5.86 6.78 -23.52
CA THR A 122 6.95 7.74 -23.32
C THR A 122 8.21 7.11 -23.89
N GLU A 123 8.91 7.84 -24.74
CA GLU A 123 10.20 7.44 -25.30
C GLU A 123 11.01 6.69 -24.24
N THR A 124 11.40 5.47 -24.58
CA THR A 124 12.30 4.70 -23.75
C THR A 124 13.56 5.54 -23.56
N LEU A 125 14.12 5.48 -22.36
CA LEU A 125 15.38 6.18 -22.09
C LEU A 125 16.42 5.72 -23.11
N ALA A 126 17.30 6.63 -23.53
CA ALA A 126 18.41 6.29 -24.40
C ALA A 126 19.18 5.10 -23.80
N ARG A 127 19.42 4.09 -24.64
CA ARG A 127 20.00 2.81 -24.20
C ARG A 127 21.36 3.00 -23.55
N GLU A 128 22.17 3.91 -24.07
CA GLU A 128 23.53 4.20 -23.61
C GLU A 128 23.54 4.75 -22.18
N ASP A 129 22.80 5.84 -21.93
CA ASP A 129 22.67 6.44 -20.60
C ASP A 129 22.11 5.45 -19.59
N LEU A 130 21.09 4.68 -20.00
CA LEU A 130 20.46 3.69 -19.13
C LEU A 130 21.40 2.52 -18.82
N ALA A 131 22.14 2.02 -19.79
CA ALA A 131 23.08 0.92 -19.60
C ALA A 131 24.21 1.32 -18.65
N SER A 132 24.79 2.52 -18.85
CA SER A 132 25.82 3.06 -17.96
C SER A 132 25.29 3.20 -16.52
N ALA A 133 24.09 3.77 -16.34
CA ALA A 133 23.49 3.94 -15.02
C ALA A 133 23.12 2.60 -14.34
N VAL A 134 22.69 1.59 -15.10
CA VAL A 134 22.37 0.25 -14.59
C VAL A 134 23.64 -0.49 -14.16
N GLN A 135 24.74 -0.37 -14.93
CA GLN A 135 26.02 -0.98 -14.56
C GLN A 135 26.63 -0.32 -13.32
N ALA A 136 26.56 1.00 -13.21
CA ALA A 136 27.13 1.76 -12.09
C ALA A 136 26.29 1.71 -10.80
N SER A 137 25.17 0.97 -10.77
CA SER A 137 24.28 0.93 -9.61
C SER A 137 23.78 -0.46 -9.27
N THR A 138 23.50 -0.70 -7.99
CA THR A 138 22.89 -1.94 -7.46
C THR A 138 21.42 -1.76 -7.06
N SER A 139 20.81 -0.63 -7.43
CA SER A 139 19.39 -0.38 -7.15
C SER A 139 18.74 0.59 -8.13
N LEU A 140 17.42 0.44 -8.36
CA LEU A 140 16.64 1.38 -9.15
C LEU A 140 16.69 2.83 -8.61
N ALA A 141 16.88 3.00 -7.31
CA ALA A 141 17.01 4.34 -6.73
C ALA A 141 18.36 4.98 -7.11
N GLY A 142 19.44 4.20 -7.16
CA GLY A 142 20.74 4.67 -7.61
C GLY A 142 20.76 4.94 -9.12
N VAL A 143 20.14 4.08 -9.94
CA VAL A 143 19.92 4.34 -11.38
C VAL A 143 19.20 5.67 -11.58
N LEU A 144 18.10 5.91 -10.86
CA LEU A 144 17.36 7.17 -10.96
C LEU A 144 18.21 8.39 -10.55
N ARG A 145 19.10 8.24 -9.56
CA ARG A 145 20.01 9.30 -9.12
C ARG A 145 21.05 9.63 -10.19
N LEU A 146 21.66 8.62 -10.80
CA LEU A 146 22.63 8.78 -11.89
C LEU A 146 21.98 9.42 -13.13
N LEU A 147 20.71 9.10 -13.39
CA LEU A 147 19.94 9.70 -14.47
C LEU A 147 19.34 11.08 -14.12
N GLY A 148 19.63 11.64 -12.94
CA GLY A 148 19.10 12.94 -12.50
C GLY A 148 17.57 12.99 -12.35
N ARG A 149 16.91 11.85 -12.12
CA ARG A 149 15.45 11.72 -12.07
C ARG A 149 14.92 11.59 -10.64
N PRO A 150 13.72 12.13 -10.35
CA PRO A 150 13.13 12.04 -9.02
C PRO A 150 12.73 10.60 -8.70
N ASN A 151 12.95 10.20 -7.45
CA ASN A 151 12.65 8.85 -6.98
C ASN A 151 11.15 8.69 -6.61
N ASN A 152 10.29 8.56 -7.62
CA ASN A 152 8.85 8.32 -7.45
C ASN A 152 8.36 7.12 -8.28
N GLY A 153 7.09 6.73 -8.06
CA GLY A 153 6.51 5.55 -8.73
C GLY A 153 6.45 5.66 -10.26
N SER A 154 6.29 6.87 -10.80
CA SER A 154 6.27 7.11 -12.25
C SER A 154 7.67 6.92 -12.85
N SER A 155 8.69 7.55 -12.26
CA SER A 155 10.07 7.43 -12.73
C SER A 155 10.57 5.98 -12.64
N ARG A 156 10.24 5.28 -11.56
CA ARG A 156 10.58 3.86 -11.38
C ARG A 156 9.94 2.98 -12.46
N ARG A 157 8.67 3.22 -12.79
CA ARG A 157 7.97 2.50 -13.87
C ARG A 157 8.61 2.78 -15.22
N SER A 158 8.97 4.03 -15.49
CA SER A 158 9.63 4.44 -16.73
C SER A 158 10.99 3.77 -16.92
N VAL A 159 11.82 3.74 -15.87
CA VAL A 159 13.13 3.08 -15.90
C VAL A 159 12.97 1.58 -16.09
N ARG A 160 12.08 0.91 -15.34
CA ARG A 160 11.83 -0.54 -15.51
C ARG A 160 11.40 -0.89 -16.93
N ARG A 161 10.45 -0.14 -17.50
CA ARG A 161 10.02 -0.34 -18.88
C ARG A 161 11.17 -0.18 -19.87
N SER A 162 12.04 0.80 -19.64
CA SER A 162 13.19 1.04 -20.54
C SER A 162 14.25 -0.06 -20.40
N ILE A 163 14.48 -0.59 -19.19
CA ILE A 163 15.38 -1.72 -18.93
C ILE A 163 14.89 -2.97 -19.67
N GLU A 164 13.59 -3.27 -19.55
CA GLU A 164 12.94 -4.40 -20.22
C GLU A 164 12.97 -4.24 -21.74
N ALA A 165 12.63 -3.06 -22.26
CA ALA A 165 12.65 -2.77 -23.70
C ALA A 165 14.05 -2.90 -24.32
N HIS A 166 15.11 -2.59 -23.57
CA HIS A 166 16.49 -2.68 -24.02
C HIS A 166 17.20 -3.99 -23.64
N GLY A 167 16.50 -4.92 -22.96
CA GLY A 167 17.04 -6.21 -22.55
C GLY A 167 18.22 -6.11 -21.58
N LEU A 168 18.25 -5.09 -20.71
CA LEU A 168 19.37 -4.89 -19.77
C LEU A 168 19.21 -5.79 -18.52
N SER A 169 20.29 -6.49 -18.15
CA SER A 169 20.30 -7.29 -16.92
C SER A 169 20.33 -6.40 -15.66
N VAL A 170 19.57 -6.81 -14.64
CA VAL A 170 19.51 -6.18 -13.31
C VAL A 170 19.72 -7.20 -12.18
N GLU A 171 20.29 -8.37 -12.49
CA GLU A 171 20.49 -9.46 -11.52
C GLU A 171 21.39 -9.04 -10.35
N HIS A 172 22.34 -8.14 -10.60
CA HIS A 172 23.22 -7.58 -9.57
C HIS A 172 22.51 -6.57 -8.63
N PHE A 173 21.22 -6.28 -8.85
CA PHE A 173 20.48 -5.40 -7.96
C PHE A 173 20.14 -6.10 -6.65
N THR A 174 20.64 -5.57 -5.53
CA THR A 174 20.48 -6.18 -4.20
C THR A 174 19.09 -5.95 -3.60
N GLY A 175 18.36 -4.93 -4.06
CA GLY A 175 17.02 -4.61 -3.57
C GLY A 175 16.98 -4.43 -2.05
N GLN A 176 16.11 -5.18 -1.36
CA GLN A 176 16.01 -5.15 0.10
C GLN A 176 17.15 -5.90 0.81
N ALA A 177 18.00 -6.62 0.06
CA ALA A 177 19.12 -7.38 0.62
C ALA A 177 20.40 -6.55 0.80
N HIS A 178 20.41 -5.26 0.48
CA HIS A 178 21.60 -4.41 0.62
C HIS A 178 22.14 -4.32 2.07
N CYS A 179 21.30 -4.55 3.08
CA CYS A 179 21.69 -4.64 4.49
C CYS A 179 21.55 -6.07 5.05
N ARG A 180 21.35 -7.09 4.21
CA ARG A 180 21.18 -8.46 4.70
C ARG A 180 22.50 -8.92 5.35
N GLY A 181 22.41 -9.37 6.60
CA GLY A 181 23.58 -9.79 7.39
C GLY A 181 24.31 -8.67 8.12
N VAL A 182 23.99 -7.39 7.85
CA VAL A 182 24.57 -6.25 8.57
C VAL A 182 23.61 -5.82 9.68
N PRO A 183 24.00 -5.90 10.97
CA PRO A 183 23.19 -5.38 12.06
C PRO A 183 22.97 -3.87 11.90
N SER A 184 21.77 -3.40 12.18
CA SER A 184 21.50 -1.95 12.22
C SER A 184 22.42 -1.26 13.24
N PRO A 185 23.00 -0.09 12.93
CA PRO A 185 23.77 0.68 13.91
C PRO A 185 22.92 1.11 15.12
N TYR A 186 21.60 1.18 14.96
CA TYR A 186 20.64 1.50 16.03
C TYR A 186 20.11 0.24 16.75
N ARG A 187 20.72 -0.93 16.52
CA ARG A 187 20.32 -2.17 17.17
C ARG A 187 20.67 -2.10 18.66
N ARG A 188 19.65 -2.14 19.52
CA ARG A 188 19.82 -2.30 20.97
C ARG A 188 20.57 -3.59 21.30
N ALA A 189 21.55 -3.50 22.20
CA ALA A 189 22.32 -4.64 22.67
C ALA A 189 21.44 -5.60 23.48
N ALA A 190 21.86 -6.86 23.60
CA ALA A 190 21.12 -7.86 24.37
C ALA A 190 20.95 -7.45 25.84
N VAL A 191 21.99 -6.90 26.45
CA VAL A 191 21.99 -6.41 27.84
C VAL A 191 20.96 -5.29 28.07
N ASP A 192 20.69 -4.44 27.08
CA ASP A 192 19.69 -3.36 27.20
C ASP A 192 18.25 -3.87 27.11
N VAL A 193 18.06 -5.03 26.47
CA VAL A 193 16.76 -5.68 26.29
C VAL A 193 16.47 -6.60 27.47
N LEU A 194 17.47 -7.38 27.90
CA LEU A 194 17.38 -8.39 28.95
C LEU A 194 17.57 -7.80 30.35
N ARG A 195 16.73 -6.80 30.66
CA ARG A 195 16.70 -6.12 31.96
C ARG A 195 15.27 -5.95 32.44
N ARG A 196 15.12 -5.71 33.74
CA ARG A 196 13.82 -5.33 34.32
C ARG A 196 13.38 -3.98 33.76
N GLN A 197 12.14 -3.89 33.29
CA GLN A 197 11.54 -2.66 32.82
C GLN A 197 10.84 -1.92 33.97
N GLU A 198 10.68 -0.60 33.82
CA GLU A 198 9.98 0.23 34.79
C GLU A 198 8.49 -0.12 34.86
N SER A 199 7.90 0.04 36.05
CA SER A 199 6.48 -0.21 36.27
C SER A 199 5.62 0.67 35.36
N GLY A 200 4.74 0.05 34.57
CA GLY A 200 3.91 0.75 33.58
C GLY A 200 4.46 0.72 32.16
N SER A 201 5.69 0.23 31.95
CA SER A 201 6.23 0.00 30.60
C SER A 201 5.39 -0.99 29.80
N HIS A 202 5.40 -0.85 28.47
CA HIS A 202 4.87 -1.87 27.59
C HIS A 202 5.71 -3.16 27.64
N ARG A 203 5.05 -4.31 27.47
CA ARG A 203 5.73 -5.61 27.35
C ARG A 203 6.75 -5.57 26.20
N THR A 204 7.97 -6.02 26.47
CA THR A 204 8.99 -6.19 25.44
C THR A 204 8.51 -7.19 24.39
N ARG A 205 8.64 -6.84 23.10
CA ARG A 205 8.23 -7.73 22.01
C ARG A 205 9.03 -9.02 22.05
N THR A 206 8.36 -10.17 21.89
CA THR A 206 8.98 -11.50 21.91
C THR A 206 10.11 -11.64 20.89
N THR A 207 10.00 -10.98 19.73
CA THR A 207 11.06 -10.97 18.71
C THR A 207 12.35 -10.32 19.20
N LEU A 208 12.28 -9.31 20.07
CA LEU A 208 13.47 -8.70 20.67
C LEU A 208 14.07 -9.59 21.76
N LEU A 209 13.24 -10.21 22.59
CA LEU A 209 13.69 -11.16 23.63
C LEU A 209 14.41 -12.34 22.98
N ARG A 210 13.77 -13.01 22.02
CA ARG A 210 14.33 -14.16 21.30
C ARG A 210 15.70 -13.81 20.70
N ARG A 211 15.75 -12.74 19.90
CA ARG A 211 16.99 -12.24 19.30
C ARG A 211 18.08 -11.97 20.34
N SER A 212 17.72 -11.39 21.48
CA SER A 212 18.69 -11.08 22.54
C SER A 212 19.14 -12.31 23.34
N LEU A 213 18.31 -13.35 23.45
CA LEU A 213 18.73 -14.66 23.97
C LEU A 213 19.67 -15.36 22.97
N ASP A 214 19.38 -15.26 21.67
CA ASP A 214 20.22 -15.80 20.60
C ASP A 214 21.60 -15.13 20.58
N ASP A 215 21.65 -13.80 20.76
CA ASP A 215 22.90 -13.03 20.88
C ASP A 215 23.78 -13.50 22.04
N LEU A 216 23.19 -14.08 23.10
CA LEU A 216 23.89 -14.64 24.25
C LEU A 216 24.13 -16.15 24.15
N GLY A 217 23.75 -16.79 23.04
CA GLY A 217 23.94 -18.21 22.81
C GLY A 217 23.05 -19.11 23.68
N VAL A 218 21.90 -18.62 24.14
CA VAL A 218 20.96 -19.44 24.91
C VAL A 218 20.40 -20.56 24.02
N PRO A 219 20.56 -21.84 24.40
CA PRO A 219 20.08 -22.96 23.59
C PRO A 219 18.56 -22.93 23.38
N HIS A 220 18.12 -23.21 22.15
CA HIS A 220 16.69 -23.39 21.81
C HIS A 220 16.22 -24.80 22.20
N VAL A 221 16.16 -25.04 23.51
CA VAL A 221 15.64 -26.28 24.10
C VAL A 221 14.64 -25.96 25.19
N CYS A 222 13.59 -26.77 25.29
CA CYS A 222 12.67 -26.71 26.41
C CYS A 222 13.41 -27.09 27.70
N VAL A 223 13.37 -26.23 28.70
CA VAL A 223 14.03 -26.49 30.00
C VAL A 223 13.40 -27.69 30.74
N GLU A 224 12.11 -27.97 30.52
CA GLU A 224 11.38 -29.03 31.25
C GLU A 224 11.55 -30.41 30.62
N CYS A 225 11.46 -30.52 29.29
CA CYS A 225 11.47 -31.82 28.59
C CYS A 225 12.62 -32.01 27.61
N GLY A 226 13.49 -31.02 27.43
CA GLY A 226 14.66 -31.10 26.56
C GLY A 226 14.37 -31.09 25.06
N ILE A 227 13.10 -31.03 24.62
CA ILE A 227 12.78 -30.95 23.20
C ILE A 227 13.38 -29.68 22.58
N GLY A 228 14.00 -29.82 21.42
CA GLY A 228 14.54 -28.70 20.65
C GLY A 228 13.47 -27.93 19.87
N ASP A 229 13.92 -27.17 18.88
CA ASP A 229 13.12 -26.37 17.94
C ASP A 229 12.65 -27.16 16.71
N VAL A 230 12.73 -28.50 16.74
CA VAL A 230 12.25 -29.38 15.67
C VAL A 230 11.35 -30.48 16.24
N TRP A 231 10.16 -30.62 15.67
CA TRP A 231 9.20 -31.67 16.00
C TRP A 231 8.69 -32.34 14.71
N ARG A 232 8.84 -33.65 14.61
CA ARG A 232 8.45 -34.45 13.42
C ARG A 232 8.99 -33.87 12.10
N GLY A 233 10.25 -33.44 12.11
CA GLY A 233 10.92 -32.85 10.95
C GLY A 233 10.44 -31.46 10.54
N ARG A 234 9.59 -30.80 11.36
CA ARG A 234 9.12 -29.43 11.13
C ARG A 234 9.59 -28.50 12.26
N PRO A 235 9.76 -27.19 12.01
CA PRO A 235 10.11 -26.24 13.06
C PRO A 235 9.04 -26.20 14.16
N LEU A 236 9.49 -26.32 15.41
CA LEU A 236 8.71 -26.12 16.62
C LEU A 236 9.10 -24.77 17.22
N VAL A 237 8.14 -23.86 17.36
CA VAL A 237 8.41 -22.58 18.03
C VAL A 237 8.38 -22.81 19.53
N LEU A 238 9.55 -22.71 20.18
CA LEU A 238 9.64 -22.63 21.63
C LEU A 238 9.19 -21.25 22.11
N GLU A 239 8.38 -21.26 23.16
CA GLU A 239 7.81 -20.08 23.82
C GLU A 239 8.77 -19.57 24.89
N ILE A 240 8.82 -18.25 25.06
CA ILE A 240 9.62 -17.62 26.12
C ILE A 240 8.68 -17.39 27.30
N ASP A 241 8.95 -18.09 28.40
CA ASP A 241 8.25 -17.98 29.67
C ASP A 241 9.07 -17.14 30.67
N HIS A 242 8.35 -16.39 31.49
CA HIS A 242 8.90 -15.65 32.62
C HIS A 242 8.68 -16.50 33.87
N ILE A 243 9.75 -16.97 34.51
CA ILE A 243 9.69 -17.90 35.66
C ILE A 243 8.81 -17.34 36.79
N ASN A 244 8.93 -16.04 37.07
CA ASN A 244 8.14 -15.35 38.08
C ASN A 244 6.76 -14.85 37.60
N GLY A 245 6.42 -15.00 36.31
CA GLY A 245 5.20 -14.49 35.69
C GLY A 245 5.15 -12.97 35.47
N ASP A 246 6.18 -12.22 35.89
CA ASP A 246 6.29 -10.78 35.65
C ASP A 246 6.86 -10.51 34.25
N ARG A 247 5.97 -10.18 33.31
CA ARG A 247 6.32 -9.85 31.92
C ARG A 247 7.21 -8.60 31.75
N LEU A 248 7.44 -7.83 32.81
CA LEU A 248 8.38 -6.70 32.81
C LEU A 248 9.79 -7.10 33.27
N ASP A 249 9.93 -8.28 33.87
CA ASP A 249 11.22 -8.79 34.34
C ASP A 249 11.92 -9.63 33.26
N ASN A 250 12.53 -8.96 32.29
CA ASN A 250 13.20 -9.63 31.17
C ASN A 250 14.67 -10.03 31.48
N ARG A 251 15.06 -10.06 32.76
CA ARG A 251 16.42 -10.48 33.12
C ARG A 251 16.65 -11.92 32.67
N LEU A 252 17.87 -12.23 32.23
CA LEU A 252 18.22 -13.52 31.64
C LEU A 252 17.85 -14.69 32.56
N GLU A 253 18.15 -14.56 33.85
CA GLU A 253 17.86 -15.56 34.87
C GLU A 253 16.36 -15.83 35.10
N ASN A 254 15.48 -14.94 34.63
CA ASN A 254 14.03 -15.06 34.76
C ASN A 254 13.36 -15.57 33.46
N LEU A 255 14.10 -15.71 32.37
CA LEU A 255 13.57 -16.16 31.08
C LEU A 255 13.96 -17.61 30.82
N ARG A 256 13.03 -18.40 30.27
CA ARG A 256 13.29 -19.76 29.82
C ARG A 256 12.54 -20.10 28.55
N TYR A 257 13.11 -20.99 27.75
CA TYR A 257 12.39 -21.60 26.64
C TYR A 257 11.58 -22.80 27.11
N LEU A 258 10.32 -22.86 26.70
CA LEU A 258 9.42 -23.98 26.92
C LEU A 258 8.75 -24.39 25.61
N CYS A 259 8.51 -25.67 25.41
CA CYS A 259 7.63 -26.11 24.33
C CYS A 259 6.17 -25.80 24.69
N PRO A 260 5.27 -25.69 23.69
CA PRO A 260 3.86 -25.34 23.93
C PRO A 260 3.16 -26.27 24.94
N SER A 261 3.52 -27.55 24.96
CA SER A 261 2.95 -28.54 25.87
C SER A 261 3.45 -28.41 27.32
N CYS A 262 4.72 -28.04 27.53
CA CYS A 262 5.24 -27.79 28.88
C CYS A 262 4.80 -26.42 29.39
N HIS A 263 4.78 -25.41 28.52
CA HIS A 263 4.33 -24.07 28.90
C HIS A 263 2.87 -24.08 29.34
N SER A 264 1.98 -24.83 28.68
CA SER A 264 0.58 -24.94 29.07
C SER A 264 0.33 -25.49 30.48
N GLN A 265 1.31 -26.20 31.05
CA GLN A 265 1.25 -26.77 32.40
C GLN A 265 1.82 -25.82 33.47
N THR A 266 2.41 -24.69 33.06
CA THR A 266 2.97 -23.73 34.02
C THR A 266 1.88 -22.96 34.75
N GLY A 267 2.17 -22.59 36.00
CA GLY A 267 1.31 -21.72 36.77
C GLY A 267 1.15 -20.32 36.16
N THR A 268 2.04 -19.88 35.28
CA THR A 268 2.03 -18.57 34.61
C THR A 268 1.27 -18.57 33.27
N PHE A 269 0.90 -19.75 32.77
CA PHE A 269 0.29 -19.91 31.46
C PHE A 269 -1.02 -19.12 31.32
N SER A 270 -1.13 -18.34 30.25
CA SER A 270 -2.33 -17.57 29.88
C SER A 270 -2.87 -16.66 30.99
N ARG A 271 -2.08 -16.36 32.03
CA ARG A 271 -2.51 -15.43 33.07
C ARG A 271 -2.44 -13.99 32.56
N GLY A 272 -3.57 -13.30 32.65
CA GLY A 272 -3.61 -11.85 32.51
C GLY A 272 -2.79 -11.17 33.62
N THR A 273 -2.55 -9.87 33.50
CA THR A 273 -1.92 -9.09 34.57
C THR A 273 -2.59 -9.40 35.90
N PRO A 274 -1.86 -9.81 36.96
CA PRO A 274 -2.45 -9.77 38.29
C PRO A 274 -2.92 -8.33 38.52
N ALA A 275 -4.19 -8.15 38.90
CA ALA A 275 -4.72 -6.85 39.27
C ALA A 275 -3.78 -6.23 40.31
N ARG A 276 -3.36 -4.98 40.09
CA ARG A 276 -2.55 -4.23 41.07
C ARG A 276 -3.32 -4.27 42.39
N ARG A 277 -2.78 -4.94 43.41
CA ARG A 277 -3.14 -4.72 44.80
C ARG A 277 -2.38 -3.50 45.31
#